data_AF-J1JDD1-F1
#
_entry.id   AF-J1JDD1-F1
#
_cell.length_a   1.000
_cell.length_b   1.000
_cell.length_c   1.000
_cell.angle_alpha   90.00
_cell.angle_beta   90.00
_cell.angle_gamma   90.00
#
_symmetry.space_group_name_H-M   'P 1'
#
loop_
_entity.id
_entity.type
_entity.pdbx_description
1 polymer ?
#
loop_
_entity_poly.entity_id
_entity_poly.type
_entity_poly.pdbx_seq_one_letter_code
_entity_poly.pdbx_strand_id
1 'polypeptide(L)'
;MHKLIATAESTFNNQTVPTMSSREIAELCSKQHKHVMRDIKQMLEELHSKSTEPKFGLSEFVGFYKDSTGRTLPCYNLPKRECLILVSGYSTTLRAKIIDRWQQLEQQVAAPQ
;
A
#
# COMPACT_ATOMS: atom_id res chain seq x y z
N MET A 1 -11.89 43.16 -22.70
CA MET A 1 -11.60 43.39 -21.27
C MET A 1 -10.97 42.12 -20.71
N HIS A 2 -9.73 42.22 -20.26
CA HIS A 2 -8.87 41.12 -19.81
C HIS A 2 -9.30 40.58 -18.43
N LYS A 3 -9.37 39.26 -18.30
CA LYS A 3 -9.09 38.49 -17.07
C LYS A 3 -8.33 37.24 -17.53
N LEU A 4 -7.05 37.07 -17.18
CA LEU A 4 -6.57 36.41 -15.94
C LEU A 4 -7.17 34.98 -15.88
N ILE A 5 -6.42 33.88 -15.73
CA ILE A 5 -5.35 33.57 -14.77
C ILE A 5 -4.55 32.35 -15.30
N ALA A 6 -3.26 32.35 -14.97
CA ALA A 6 -2.28 31.28 -15.12
C ALA A 6 -2.79 29.88 -14.75
N THR A 7 -2.41 28.88 -15.54
CA THR A 7 -2.37 27.48 -15.08
C THR A 7 -0.91 27.11 -14.97
N ALA A 8 -0.42 27.03 -13.73
CA ALA A 8 0.89 26.47 -13.44
C ALA A 8 0.88 25.00 -13.86
N GLU A 9 1.75 24.65 -14.81
CA GLU A 9 2.04 23.28 -15.18
C GLU A 9 2.84 22.64 -14.04
N SER A 10 2.12 22.14 -13.03
CA SER A 10 2.68 21.27 -12.01
C SER A 10 3.11 19.97 -12.68
N THR A 11 4.37 19.93 -13.10
CA THR A 11 5.05 18.72 -13.57
C THR A 11 5.23 17.81 -12.35
N PHE A 12 4.19 17.03 -12.01
CA PHE A 12 4.33 15.94 -11.05
C PHE A 12 5.04 14.80 -11.77
N ASN A 13 6.30 14.55 -11.40
CA ASN A 13 7.00 13.32 -11.78
C ASN A 13 6.14 12.12 -11.37
N ASN A 14 5.53 11.46 -12.35
CA ASN A 14 4.61 10.33 -12.19
C ASN A 14 5.35 9.02 -11.86
N GLN A 15 6.30 9.06 -10.92
CA GLN A 15 6.81 7.84 -10.30
C GLN A 15 5.75 7.38 -9.30
N THR A 16 4.67 6.77 -9.77
CA THR A 16 3.71 6.08 -8.91
C THR A 16 4.48 4.98 -8.21
N VAL A 17 4.86 5.19 -6.96
CA VAL A 17 5.49 4.14 -6.15
C VAL A 17 4.47 2.99 -6.11
N PRO A 18 4.80 1.81 -6.65
CA PRO A 18 3.88 0.69 -6.61
C PRO A 18 3.59 0.39 -5.14
N THR A 19 2.31 0.25 -4.81
CA THR A 19 1.83 -0.14 -3.49
C THR A 19 0.85 -1.28 -3.65
N MET A 20 0.69 -2.07 -2.59
CA MET A 20 -0.27 -3.15 -2.55
C MET A 20 -1.29 -2.87 -1.45
N SER A 21 -2.58 -2.99 -1.80
CA SER A 21 -3.64 -2.74 -0.83
C SER A 21 -3.80 -3.91 0.14
N SER A 22 -4.25 -3.66 1.37
CA SER A 22 -4.55 -4.70 2.35
C SER A 22 -5.65 -5.65 1.89
N ARG A 23 -6.50 -5.21 0.94
CA ARG A 23 -7.52 -6.05 0.32
C ARG A 23 -6.90 -7.03 -0.68
N GLU A 24 -5.99 -6.55 -1.52
CA GLU A 24 -5.21 -7.39 -2.44
C GLU A 24 -4.36 -8.41 -1.69
N ILE A 25 -3.71 -8.00 -0.59
CA ILE A 25 -2.97 -8.91 0.30
C ILE A 25 -3.90 -9.99 0.86
N ALA A 26 -5.11 -9.61 1.29
CA ALA A 26 -6.09 -10.54 1.83
C ALA A 26 -6.55 -11.57 0.79
N GLU A 27 -6.77 -11.13 -0.45
CA GLU A 27 -7.16 -11.99 -1.57
C GLU A 27 -6.04 -12.98 -1.94
N LEU A 28 -4.81 -12.48 -2.13
CA LEU A 28 -3.64 -13.31 -2.44
C LEU A 28 -3.37 -14.33 -1.34
N CYS A 29 -3.52 -13.92 -0.09
CA CYS A 29 -3.26 -14.78 1.06
C CYS A 29 -4.45 -15.66 1.44
N SER A 30 -5.61 -15.50 0.80
CA SER A 30 -6.88 -16.15 1.20
C SER A 30 -7.18 -15.95 2.70
N LYS A 31 -6.86 -14.76 3.23
CA LYS A 31 -7.11 -14.36 4.63
C LYS A 31 -8.28 -13.38 4.67
N GLN A 32 -8.98 -13.32 5.81
CA GLN A 32 -9.97 -12.27 6.02
C GLN A 32 -9.31 -10.89 6.06
N HIS A 33 -9.88 -9.91 5.35
CA HIS A 33 -9.35 -8.54 5.29
C HIS A 33 -9.18 -7.92 6.69
N LYS A 34 -10.11 -8.18 7.61
CA LYS A 34 -10.03 -7.77 9.01
C LYS A 34 -8.76 -8.26 9.72
N HIS A 35 -8.33 -9.50 9.47
CA HIS A 35 -7.12 -10.06 10.07
C HIS A 35 -5.87 -9.40 9.48
N VAL A 36 -5.84 -9.18 8.17
CA VAL A 36 -4.74 -8.47 7.51
C VAL A 36 -4.63 -7.04 8.04
N MET A 37 -5.73 -6.29 8.18
CA MET A 37 -5.71 -4.94 8.76
C MET A 37 -5.17 -4.93 10.19
N ARG A 38 -5.55 -5.90 11.02
CA ARG A 38 -5.01 -6.03 12.39
C ARG A 38 -3.52 -6.31 12.38
N ASP A 39 -3.06 -7.26 11.56
CA ASP A 39 -1.66 -7.64 11.47
C ASP A 39 -0.80 -6.45 10.97
N ILE A 40 -1.30 -5.67 10.00
CA ILE A 40 -0.66 -4.43 9.52
C ILE A 40 -0.56 -3.40 10.64
N LYS A 41 -1.63 -3.19 11.39
CA LYS A 41 -1.65 -2.23 12.49
C LYS A 41 -0.60 -2.60 13.55
N GLN A 42 -0.60 -3.87 13.98
CA GLN A 42 0.36 -4.37 14.96
C GLN A 42 1.80 -4.23 14.44
N MET A 43 2.07 -4.61 13.20
CA MET A 43 3.39 -4.47 12.58
C MET A 43 3.86 -3.00 12.56
N LEU A 44 3.00 -2.07 12.16
CA LEU A 44 3.33 -0.64 12.11
C LEU A 44 3.54 -0.07 13.53
N GLU A 45 2.72 -0.49 14.50
CA GLU A 45 2.90 -0.15 15.91
C GLU A 45 4.28 -0.65 16.38
N GLU A 46 4.65 -1.90 16.14
CA GLU A 46 5.95 -2.46 16.55
C GLU A 46 7.15 -1.75 15.91
N LEU A 47 7.05 -1.40 14.62
CA LEU A 47 8.12 -0.71 13.90
C LEU A 47 8.32 0.72 14.41
N HIS A 48 7.23 1.42 14.77
CA HIS A 48 7.28 2.85 15.08
C HIS A 48 7.34 3.11 16.60
N SER A 49 6.92 2.17 17.43
CA SER A 49 7.01 2.27 18.91
C SER A 49 8.44 2.41 19.43
N LYS A 50 9.44 2.00 18.65
CA LYS A 50 10.86 2.04 19.02
C LYS A 50 11.62 3.24 18.45
N SER A 51 10.97 4.12 17.70
CA SER A 51 11.62 5.23 17.02
C SER A 51 11.25 6.57 17.63
N THR A 52 12.24 7.29 18.16
CA THR A 52 12.13 8.63 18.78
C THR A 52 11.96 9.76 17.75
N GLU A 53 11.94 9.45 16.46
CA GLU A 53 11.86 10.43 15.37
C GLU A 53 10.39 10.56 14.91
N PRO A 54 9.98 11.70 14.31
CA PRO A 54 8.65 11.84 13.70
C PRO A 54 8.56 10.90 12.49
N LYS A 55 8.26 9.62 12.74
CA LYS A 55 8.24 8.58 11.71
C LYS A 55 6.85 8.43 11.16
N PHE A 56 6.81 8.57 9.85
CA PHE A 56 5.74 8.26 8.93
C PHE A 56 4.68 7.32 9.52
N GLY A 57 3.57 7.85 10.03
CA GLY A 57 2.69 7.11 10.95
C GLY A 57 1.76 6.09 10.29
N LEU A 58 0.95 5.40 11.11
CA LEU A 58 -0.20 4.60 10.66
C LEU A 58 -1.06 5.33 9.62
N SER A 59 -1.15 6.66 9.73
CA SER A 59 -1.94 7.58 8.91
C SER A 59 -1.50 7.64 7.45
N GLU A 60 -0.23 7.40 7.13
CA GLU A 60 0.27 7.59 5.76
C GLU A 60 -0.03 6.42 4.84
N PHE A 61 -0.24 5.25 5.41
CA PHE A 61 -0.64 4.08 4.65
C PHE A 61 -2.16 3.95 4.55
N VAL A 62 -2.96 4.81 5.20
CA VAL A 62 -4.42 4.71 5.16
C VAL A 62 -4.92 5.07 3.76
N GLY A 63 -5.63 4.13 3.15
CA GLY A 63 -6.38 4.30 1.92
C GLY A 63 -7.86 4.06 2.15
N PHE A 64 -8.65 4.28 1.10
CA PHE A 64 -10.06 3.95 1.08
C PHE A 64 -10.40 3.20 -0.19
N TYR A 65 -11.32 2.25 -0.09
CA TYR A 65 -11.86 1.54 -1.24
C TYR A 65 -13.39 1.60 -1.21
N LYS A 66 -14.00 1.53 -2.40
CA LYS A 66 -15.44 1.35 -2.53
C LYS A 66 -15.75 -0.13 -2.56
N ASP A 67 -16.64 -0.56 -1.69
CA ASP A 67 -17.17 -1.90 -1.71
C ASP A 67 -18.24 -2.06 -2.80
N SER A 68 -18.61 -3.32 -3.09
CA SER A 68 -19.72 -3.71 -3.99
C SER A 68 -21.04 -2.99 -3.67
N THR A 69 -21.26 -2.64 -2.41
CA THR A 69 -22.43 -1.90 -1.91
C THR A 69 -22.34 -0.39 -2.07
N GLY A 70 -21.28 0.14 -2.69
CA GLY A 70 -21.01 1.57 -2.85
C GLY A 70 -20.46 2.26 -1.60
N ARG A 71 -20.25 1.53 -0.50
CA ARG A 71 -19.73 2.05 0.76
C ARG A 71 -18.22 2.27 0.67
N THR A 72 -17.75 3.42 1.15
CA THR A 72 -16.32 3.69 1.30
C THR A 72 -15.81 3.08 2.61
N LEU A 73 -14.87 2.15 2.52
CA LEU A 73 -14.27 1.46 3.65
C LEU A 73 -12.77 1.73 3.71
N PRO A 74 -12.18 1.80 4.92
CA PRO A 74 -10.75 2.01 5.07
C PRO A 74 -9.96 0.76 4.64
N CYS A 75 -8.79 0.99 4.05
CA CYS A 75 -7.78 -0.03 3.79
C CYS A 75 -6.38 0.54 4.08
N TYR A 76 -5.36 -0.29 3.90
CA TYR A 76 -3.97 0.16 3.95
C TYR A 76 -3.33 -0.05 2.59
N ASN A 77 -2.52 0.88 2.12
CA ASN A 77 -1.71 0.75 0.91
C ASN A 77 -0.25 0.71 1.35
N LEU A 78 0.38 -0.46 1.22
CA LEU A 78 1.72 -0.69 1.72
C LEU A 78 2.74 -0.63 0.56
N PRO A 79 3.87 0.05 0.71
CA PRO A 79 5.01 -0.09 -0.19
C PRO A 79 5.63 -1.49 -0.08
N LYS A 80 6.53 -1.80 -1.01
CA LYS A 80 7.21 -3.10 -1.08
C LYS A 80 7.84 -3.51 0.25
N ARG A 81 8.55 -2.58 0.90
CA ARG A 81 9.25 -2.86 2.16
C ARG A 81 8.29 -3.34 3.25
N GLU A 82 7.21 -2.59 3.48
CA GLU A 82 6.22 -2.87 4.53
C GLU A 82 5.44 -4.14 4.21
N CYS A 83 5.12 -4.41 2.94
CA CYS A 83 4.56 -5.70 2.52
C CYS A 83 5.48 -6.86 2.87
N LEU A 84 6.78 -6.74 2.56
CA LEU A 84 7.77 -7.79 2.83
C LEU A 84 7.95 -8.05 4.33
N ILE A 85 7.92 -6.99 5.15
CA ILE A 85 7.94 -7.13 6.61
C ILE A 85 6.68 -7.84 7.10
N LEU A 86 5.49 -7.48 6.61
CA LEU A 86 4.23 -8.12 7.01
C LEU A 86 4.26 -9.63 6.75
N VAL A 87 4.68 -10.04 5.56
CA VAL A 87 4.69 -11.46 5.17
C VAL A 87 5.84 -12.24 5.81
N SER A 88 6.81 -11.57 6.43
CA SER A 88 7.89 -12.24 7.15
C SER A 88 7.37 -13.07 8.34
N GLY A 89 6.21 -12.72 8.88
CA GLY A 89 5.49 -13.50 9.91
C GLY A 89 4.46 -14.49 9.34
N TYR A 90 4.25 -14.56 8.03
CA TYR A 90 3.30 -15.48 7.39
C TYR A 90 3.98 -16.79 6.95
N SER A 91 3.20 -17.81 6.63
CA SER A 91 3.74 -19.08 6.13
C SER A 91 4.48 -18.89 4.79
N THR A 92 5.42 -19.79 4.50
CA THR A 92 6.26 -19.74 3.29
C THR A 92 5.42 -19.67 2.01
N THR A 93 4.32 -20.42 1.94
CA THR A 93 3.40 -20.42 0.80
C THR A 93 2.76 -19.05 0.57
N LEU A 94 2.30 -18.38 1.63
CA LEU A 94 1.69 -17.04 1.52
C LEU A 94 2.72 -15.98 1.14
N ARG A 95 3.93 -16.11 1.70
CA ARG A 95 5.05 -15.23 1.40
C ARG A 95 5.45 -15.31 -0.07
N ALA A 96 5.53 -16.51 -0.64
CA ALA A 96 5.82 -16.71 -2.05
C ALA A 96 4.81 -15.97 -2.94
N LYS A 97 3.50 -16.14 -2.71
CA LYS A 97 2.46 -15.43 -3.48
C LYS A 97 2.62 -13.91 -3.50
N ILE A 98 2.96 -13.32 -2.36
CA ILE A 98 3.14 -11.87 -2.25
C ILE A 98 4.43 -11.42 -2.95
N ILE A 99 5.52 -12.20 -2.83
CA ILE A 99 6.77 -11.94 -3.54
C ILE A 99 6.55 -12.01 -5.06
N ASP A 100 5.89 -13.05 -5.55
CA ASP A 100 5.59 -13.24 -6.98
C ASP A 100 4.77 -12.08 -7.52
N ARG A 101 3.77 -11.61 -6.75
CA ARG A 101 2.97 -10.44 -7.11
C ARG A 101 3.82 -9.17 -7.21
N TRP A 102 4.75 -8.96 -6.28
CA TRP A 102 5.67 -7.81 -6.35
C TRP A 102 6.59 -7.89 -7.57
N GLN A 103 7.10 -9.06 -7.90
CA GLN A 103 7.89 -9.25 -9.11
C GLN A 103 7.09 -8.90 -10.37
N GLN A 104 5.80 -9.27 -10.43
CA GLN A 104 4.92 -8.88 -11.54
C GLN A 104 4.70 -7.37 -11.63
N LEU A 105 4.51 -6.70 -10.49
CA LEU A 105 4.36 -5.23 -10.44
C LEU A 105 5.65 -4.53 -10.90
N GLU A 106 6.81 -5.02 -10.49
CA GLU A 106 8.11 -4.47 -10.89
C GLU A 106 8.38 -4.69 -12.38
N GLN A 107 8.01 -5.84 -12.94
CA GLN A 107 8.11 -6.10 -14.38
C GLN A 107 7.23 -5.17 -15.21
N GLN A 108 6.03 -4.84 -14.73
CA GLN A 108 5.13 -3.89 -15.40
C GLN A 108 5.67 -2.45 -15.39
N VAL A 109 6.38 -2.06 -14.33
CA VAL A 109 7.02 -0.73 -14.24
C VAL A 109 8.31 -0.68 -15.06
N ALA A 110 9.01 -1.82 -15.19
CA ALA A 110 10.29 -1.91 -15.92
C ALA A 110 10.13 -2.17 -17.42
N ALA A 111 8.93 -2.50 -17.91
CA ALA A 111 8.66 -2.60 -19.34
C ALA A 111 8.33 -1.20 -19.89
N PRO A 112 9.27 -0.49 -20.56
CA PRO A 112 8.91 0.67 -21.35
C PRO A 112 7.97 0.20 -22.48
N GLN A 113 6.87 0.92 -22.69
CA GLN A 113 6.13 0.86 -23.95
C GLN A 113 7.02 1.34 -25.10
#